data_AF-A0A965U2E0-F1
#
_entry.id   AF-A0A965U2E0-F1
#
_cell.length_a   1.000
_cell.length_b   1.000
_cell.length_c   1.000
_cell.angle_alpha   90.00
_cell.angle_beta   90.00
_cell.angle_gamma   90.00
#
_symmetry.space_group_name_H-M   'P 1'
#
loop_
_entity.id
_entity.type
_entity.pdbx_description
1 polymer ?
#
loop_
_entity_poly.entity_id
_entity_poly.type
_entity_poly.pdbx_seq_one_letter_code
_entity_poly.pdbx_strand_id
1 'polypeptide(L)'
;MIIYKVTNLLSKKIYIGKTKGTLEERRKSHLEYTRQCKKRGIFQNALLKYGFENFTWEIIDSAETICELNEKEKYWIKFLGSQDVEIGYNMTSGGDGGDIISTLSREGKYKPWNKGLSRELQPNFGKVFSLETREKIGKASKNRVWSEERRQKVSPMKGRILNLSPEVKEHKRQSSHRSHLGKTLSKEHREKISLSSKGRVLGPSKFKG
;
A
#
# COMPACT_ATOMS: atom_id res chain seq x y z
N MET A 1 14.77 14.94 -8.92
CA MET A 1 13.29 15.13 -8.91
C MET A 1 13.01 16.61 -9.07
N ILE A 2 11.83 17.02 -9.56
CA ILE A 2 11.60 18.43 -9.95
C ILE A 2 10.31 19.00 -9.36
N ILE A 3 10.35 20.30 -9.08
CA ILE A 3 9.20 21.15 -8.81
C ILE A 3 8.94 21.98 -10.08
N TYR A 4 7.68 22.04 -10.48
CA TYR A 4 7.26 22.82 -11.64
C TYR A 4 6.11 23.75 -11.28
N LYS A 5 6.03 24.85 -12.01
CA LYS A 5 4.92 25.80 -12.01
C LYS A 5 4.20 25.71 -13.33
N VAL A 6 2.88 25.79 -13.27
CA VAL A 6 2.01 25.88 -14.43
C VAL A 6 1.25 27.18 -14.37
N THR A 7 1.33 28.00 -15.41
CA THR A 7 0.66 29.30 -15.46
C THR A 7 -0.42 29.26 -16.52
N ASN A 8 -1.67 29.57 -16.13
CA ASN A 8 -2.74 29.78 -17.08
C ASN A 8 -2.56 31.15 -17.75
N LEU A 9 -2.42 31.18 -19.07
CA LEU A 9 -2.15 32.40 -19.83
C LEU A 9 -3.34 33.35 -19.87
N LEU A 10 -4.56 32.84 -19.73
CA LEU A 10 -5.81 33.61 -19.76
C LEU A 10 -6.17 34.15 -18.39
N SER A 11 -6.19 33.30 -17.35
CA SER A 11 -6.59 33.71 -16.00
C SER A 11 -5.45 34.27 -15.16
N LYS A 12 -4.19 34.05 -15.57
CA LYS A 12 -2.96 34.30 -14.80
C LYS A 12 -2.82 33.47 -13.51
N LYS A 13 -3.75 32.57 -13.22
CA LYS A 13 -3.69 31.68 -12.05
C LYS A 13 -2.63 30.60 -12.23
N ILE A 14 -2.00 30.20 -11.13
CA ILE A 14 -0.87 29.26 -11.12
C ILE A 14 -1.17 27.93 -10.43
N TYR A 15 -0.44 26.88 -10.80
CA TYR A 15 -0.43 25.59 -10.11
C TYR A 15 1.01 25.17 -9.85
N ILE A 16 1.30 24.74 -8.63
CA ILE A 16 2.60 24.19 -8.23
C ILE A 16 2.45 22.68 -8.06
N GLY A 17 3.37 21.93 -8.65
CA GLY A 17 3.42 20.50 -8.47
C GLY A 17 4.83 19.95 -8.48
N LYS A 18 4.93 18.69 -8.08
CA LYS A 18 6.18 17.93 -8.11
C LYS A 18 6.08 16.68 -8.98
N THR A 19 7.23 16.17 -9.40
CA THR A 19 7.34 14.85 -10.04
C THR A 19 8.72 14.22 -9.79
N LYS A 20 8.75 12.88 -9.79
CA LYS A 20 10.00 12.12 -9.76
C LYS A 20 10.62 11.93 -11.14
N GLY A 21 9.79 11.95 -12.19
CA GLY A 21 10.20 11.83 -13.59
C GLY A 21 10.42 13.18 -14.25
N THR A 22 10.28 13.23 -15.57
CA THR A 22 10.44 14.47 -16.35
C THR A 22 9.18 15.33 -16.32
N LEU A 23 9.33 16.59 -16.77
CA LEU A 23 8.20 17.51 -16.88
C LEU A 23 7.22 17.04 -17.96
N GLU A 24 7.74 16.52 -19.07
CA GLU A 24 6.97 16.01 -20.20
C GLU A 24 6.09 14.82 -19.80
N GLU A 25 6.64 13.86 -19.06
CA GLU A 25 5.91 12.72 -18.52
C GLU A 25 4.76 13.17 -17.60
N ARG A 26 5.05 14.14 -16.73
CA ARG A 26 4.04 14.66 -15.80
C ARG A 26 2.95 15.44 -16.52
N ARG A 27 3.32 16.23 -17.53
CA ARG A 27 2.41 16.97 -18.40
C ARG A 27 1.46 16.01 -19.13
N LYS A 28 1.99 14.93 -19.71
CA LYS A 28 1.20 13.87 -20.35
C LYS A 28 0.25 13.18 -19.36
N SER A 29 0.74 12.85 -18.17
CA SER A 29 -0.06 12.24 -17.09
C SER A 29 -1.25 13.12 -16.69
N HIS A 30 -1.08 14.44 -16.57
CA HIS A 30 -2.19 15.36 -16.31
C HIS A 30 -3.22 15.36 -17.44
N LEU A 31 -2.77 15.35 -18.70
CA LEU A 31 -3.66 15.30 -19.86
C LEU A 31 -4.48 14.00 -19.91
N GLU A 32 -3.83 12.86 -19.71
CA GLU A 32 -4.47 11.54 -19.69
C GLU A 32 -5.49 11.44 -18.56
N TYR A 33 -5.13 11.83 -17.34
CA TYR A 33 -6.03 11.84 -16.19
C TYR A 33 -7.25 12.73 -16.45
N THR A 34 -7.03 13.89 -17.04
CA THR A 34 -8.09 14.84 -17.40
C THR A 34 -9.06 14.21 -18.42
N ARG A 35 -8.59 13.41 -19.37
CA ARG A 35 -9.46 12.71 -20.33
C ARG A 35 -10.21 11.52 -19.72
N GLN A 36 -9.56 10.74 -18.85
CA GLN A 36 -10.09 9.45 -18.37
C GLN A 36 -10.98 9.56 -17.13
N CYS A 37 -10.68 10.46 -16.18
CA CYS A 37 -11.34 10.48 -14.88
C CYS A 37 -12.49 11.48 -14.84
N LYS A 38 -13.72 11.07 -14.46
CA LYS A 38 -14.85 12.01 -14.30
C LYS A 38 -14.76 12.87 -13.04
N LYS A 39 -14.19 12.34 -11.95
CA LYS A 39 -13.92 13.09 -10.72
C LYS A 39 -12.52 13.71 -10.82
N ARG A 40 -12.45 15.04 -10.82
CA ARG A 40 -11.24 15.82 -11.09
C ARG A 40 -11.09 16.95 -10.07
N GLY A 41 -9.84 17.34 -9.80
CA GLY A 41 -9.54 18.52 -8.99
C GLY A 41 -9.70 19.82 -9.78
N ILE A 42 -9.57 20.95 -9.07
CA ILE A 42 -9.73 22.30 -9.65
C ILE A 42 -8.77 22.52 -10.82
N PHE A 43 -7.51 22.10 -10.67
CA PHE A 43 -6.51 22.25 -11.72
C PHE A 43 -6.89 21.51 -13.02
N GLN A 44 -7.34 20.25 -12.94
CA GLN A 44 -7.74 19.51 -14.13
C GLN A 44 -9.02 20.07 -14.76
N ASN A 45 -9.93 20.61 -13.96
CA ASN A 45 -11.09 21.34 -14.48
C ASN A 45 -10.67 22.62 -15.21
N ALA A 46 -9.64 23.32 -14.72
CA ALA A 46 -9.09 24.49 -15.41
C ALA A 46 -8.44 24.12 -16.75
N LEU A 47 -7.71 23.00 -16.83
CA LEU A 47 -7.15 22.49 -18.08
C LEU A 47 -8.24 22.22 -19.14
N LEU A 48 -9.41 21.70 -18.73
CA LEU A 48 -10.56 21.51 -19.62
C LEU A 48 -11.21 22.83 -20.02
N LYS A 49 -11.41 23.73 -19.05
CA LYS A 49 -12.14 24.99 -19.26
C LYS A 49 -11.38 25.94 -20.19
N TYR A 50 -10.07 26.06 -20.00
CA TYR A 50 -9.26 27.05 -20.70
C TYR A 50 -8.44 26.46 -21.85
N GLY A 51 -8.45 25.14 -22.06
CA GLY A 51 -7.63 24.48 -23.08
C GLY A 51 -6.19 24.25 -22.60
N PHE A 52 -5.60 23.12 -22.97
CA PHE A 52 -4.30 22.68 -22.46
C PHE A 52 -3.13 23.51 -23.02
N GLU A 53 -3.31 24.07 -24.21
CA GLU A 53 -2.42 24.97 -24.92
C GLU A 53 -2.29 26.33 -24.25
N ASN A 54 -3.28 26.75 -23.47
CA ASN A 54 -3.28 28.02 -22.73
C ASN A 54 -2.57 27.92 -21.37
N PHE A 55 -1.71 26.91 -21.18
CA PHE A 55 -0.91 26.73 -19.99
C PHE A 55 0.57 26.61 -20.33
N THR A 56 1.40 27.43 -19.69
CA THR A 56 2.86 27.29 -19.73
C THR A 56 3.35 26.46 -18.56
N TRP A 57 4.36 25.64 -18.79
CA TRP A 57 4.94 24.73 -17.80
C TRP A 57 6.42 25.06 -17.67
N GLU A 58 6.88 25.33 -16.46
CA GLU A 58 8.28 25.69 -16.18
C GLU A 58 8.80 24.96 -14.95
N ILE A 59 10.06 24.53 -14.99
CA ILE A 59 10.74 23.95 -13.83
C ILE A 59 11.24 25.12 -12.98
N ILE A 60 10.88 25.13 -11.70
CA ILE A 60 11.24 26.22 -10.78
C ILE A 60 12.22 25.77 -9.70
N ASP A 61 12.35 24.46 -9.46
CA ASP A 61 13.27 23.91 -8.47
C ASP A 61 13.53 22.42 -8.74
N SER A 62 14.54 21.86 -8.08
CA SER A 62 14.88 20.44 -8.11
C SER A 62 15.16 19.93 -6.70
N ALA A 63 15.06 18.62 -6.50
CA ALA A 63 15.34 17.98 -5.22
C ALA A 63 16.04 16.63 -5.42
N GLU A 64 16.94 16.32 -4.51
CA GLU A 64 17.69 15.06 -4.48
C GLU A 64 16.95 13.99 -3.67
N THR A 65 16.20 14.41 -2.65
CA THR A 65 15.42 13.51 -1.79
C THR A 65 13.93 13.78 -1.87
N ILE A 66 13.10 12.80 -1.52
CA ILE A 66 11.64 12.97 -1.54
C ILE A 66 11.18 13.86 -0.39
N CYS A 67 11.86 13.79 0.75
CA CYS A 67 11.61 14.73 1.85
C CYS A 67 11.85 16.17 1.41
N GLU A 68 13.00 16.44 0.79
CA GLU A 68 13.30 17.75 0.23
C GLU A 68 12.27 18.16 -0.83
N LEU A 69 11.89 17.26 -1.74
CA LEU A 69 10.87 17.52 -2.76
C LEU A 69 9.53 17.94 -2.14
N ASN A 70 9.13 17.28 -1.05
CA ASN A 70 7.88 17.61 -0.35
C ASN A 70 7.96 18.97 0.35
N GLU A 71 9.08 19.26 1.01
CA GLU A 71 9.27 20.55 1.69
C GLU A 71 9.38 21.71 0.69
N LYS A 72 10.08 21.51 -0.42
CA LYS A 72 10.15 22.49 -1.51
C LYS A 72 8.78 22.73 -2.15
N GLU A 73 7.99 21.69 -2.39
CA GLU A 73 6.62 21.85 -2.90
C GLU A 73 5.77 22.71 -1.94
N LYS A 74 5.79 22.42 -0.64
CA LYS A 74 5.07 23.20 0.37
C LYS A 74 5.56 24.66 0.41
N TYR A 75 6.88 24.85 0.36
CA TYR A 75 7.50 26.16 0.32
C TYR A 75 6.98 26.97 -0.87
N TRP A 76 7.03 26.43 -2.09
CA TRP A 76 6.63 27.15 -3.30
C TRP A 76 5.12 27.42 -3.36
N ILE A 77 4.28 26.48 -2.90
CA ILE A 77 2.83 26.68 -2.78
C ILE A 77 2.53 27.86 -1.84
N LYS A 78 3.18 27.89 -0.68
CA LYS A 78 3.01 28.96 0.31
C LYS A 78 3.57 30.30 -0.19
N PHE A 79 4.79 30.28 -0.74
CA PHE A 79 5.50 31.47 -1.21
C PHE A 79 4.75 32.18 -2.34
N LEU A 80 4.16 31.42 -3.27
CA LEU A 80 3.41 31.96 -4.39
C LEU A 80 1.90 32.08 -4.13
N GLY A 81 1.43 31.70 -2.93
CA GLY A 81 0.02 31.79 -2.55
C GLY A 81 -0.91 30.95 -3.43
N SER A 82 -0.44 29.87 -4.06
CA SER A 82 -1.21 29.15 -5.10
C SER A 82 -2.42 28.35 -4.58
N GLN A 83 -2.65 28.37 -3.27
CA GLN A 83 -3.86 27.85 -2.62
C GLN A 83 -5.03 28.84 -2.63
N ASP A 84 -4.73 30.14 -2.70
CA ASP A 84 -5.77 31.14 -2.84
C ASP A 84 -6.45 30.94 -4.19
N VAL A 85 -7.78 30.82 -4.18
CA VAL A 85 -8.56 30.59 -5.40
C VAL A 85 -8.41 31.71 -6.41
N GLU A 86 -8.07 32.92 -5.99
CA GLU A 86 -7.80 34.06 -6.88
C GLU A 86 -6.41 34.03 -7.50
N ILE A 87 -5.46 33.34 -6.87
CA ILE A 87 -4.07 33.29 -7.31
C ILE A 87 -3.76 31.96 -8.01
N GLY A 88 -4.34 30.84 -7.58
CA GLY A 88 -3.92 29.53 -8.05
C GLY A 88 -4.94 28.41 -7.97
N TYR A 89 -4.45 27.20 -8.25
CA TYR A 89 -5.24 25.99 -8.41
C TYR A 89 -4.88 24.87 -7.41
N ASN A 90 -3.92 25.11 -6.50
CA ASN A 90 -3.55 24.12 -5.49
C ASN A 90 -4.68 23.97 -4.46
N MET A 91 -5.14 22.75 -4.24
CA MET A 91 -6.20 22.49 -3.25
C MET A 91 -5.67 22.21 -1.85
N THR A 92 -4.40 21.82 -1.74
CA THR A 92 -3.74 21.49 -0.46
C THR A 92 -2.46 22.29 -0.33
N SER A 93 -1.91 22.35 0.88
CA SER A 93 -0.64 23.00 1.19
C SER A 93 0.58 22.26 0.63
N GLY A 94 0.38 21.15 -0.07
CA GLY A 94 1.45 20.30 -0.59
C GLY A 94 1.88 19.21 0.39
N GLY A 95 2.71 18.29 -0.11
CA GLY A 95 3.14 17.11 0.67
C GLY A 95 2.18 15.91 0.58
N ASP A 96 0.91 16.13 0.24
CA ASP A 96 -0.14 15.10 0.27
C ASP A 96 -0.38 14.39 -1.08
N GLY A 97 0.52 14.54 -2.05
CA GLY A 97 0.47 13.89 -3.36
C GLY A 97 1.63 12.93 -3.64
N GLY A 98 1.34 11.82 -4.33
CA GLY A 98 2.30 10.78 -4.72
C GLY A 98 2.23 9.53 -3.83
N ASP A 99 3.10 8.55 -4.05
CA ASP A 99 3.23 7.37 -3.18
C ASP A 99 4.03 7.72 -1.91
N ILE A 100 3.41 8.54 -1.06
CA ILE A 100 4.02 9.10 0.15
C ILE A 100 4.14 8.01 1.22
N ILE A 101 3.15 7.11 1.30
CA ILE A 101 3.09 6.04 2.30
C ILE A 101 4.23 5.04 2.09
N SER A 102 4.42 4.52 0.86
CA SER A 102 5.50 3.55 0.62
C SER A 102 6.88 4.19 0.85
N THR A 103 7.02 5.46 0.47
CA THR A 103 8.27 6.21 0.62
C THR A 103 8.60 6.45 2.10
N LEU A 104 7.66 7.02 2.87
CA LEU A 104 7.87 7.27 4.29
C LEU A 104 8.08 5.97 5.06
N SER A 105 7.48 4.85 4.62
CA SER A 105 7.76 3.53 5.18
C SER A 105 9.19 3.08 4.92
N ARG A 106 9.74 3.28 3.72
CA ARG A 106 11.13 2.94 3.39
C ARG A 106 12.15 3.78 4.15
N GLU A 107 11.84 5.06 4.38
CA GLU A 107 12.69 5.98 5.16
C GLU A 107 12.49 5.84 6.68
N GLY A 108 11.62 4.94 7.15
CA GLY A 108 11.34 4.75 8.58
C GLY A 108 10.55 5.89 9.24
N LYS A 109 10.08 6.86 8.45
CA LYS A 109 9.36 8.06 8.91
C LYS A 109 7.84 7.86 8.98
N TYR A 110 7.31 6.80 8.36
CA TYR A 110 5.90 6.45 8.45
C TYR A 110 5.61 5.72 9.77
N LYS A 111 4.67 6.27 10.55
CA LYS A 111 4.04 5.56 11.67
C LYS A 111 2.54 5.44 11.35
N PRO A 112 2.02 4.24 11.10
CA PRO A 112 0.59 4.08 10.95
C PRO A 112 -0.07 4.43 12.28
N TRP A 113 -1.25 5.04 12.23
CA TRP A 113 -1.98 5.53 13.40
C TRP A 113 -2.24 4.44 14.45
N ASN A 114 -2.27 3.18 14.04
CA ASN A 114 -2.48 2.02 14.90
C ASN A 114 -1.20 1.48 15.57
N LYS A 115 -0.03 2.04 15.27
CA LYS A 115 1.26 1.58 15.81
C LYS A 115 1.38 1.97 17.28
N GLY A 116 1.37 0.98 18.17
CA GLY A 116 1.46 1.15 19.62
C GLY A 116 0.12 1.14 20.35
N LEU A 117 -1.01 1.03 19.63
CA LEU A 117 -2.30 0.76 20.24
C LEU A 117 -2.32 -0.66 20.84
N SER A 118 -2.86 -0.78 22.05
CA SER A 118 -3.08 -2.09 22.68
C SER A 118 -4.01 -2.92 21.79
N ARG A 119 -3.95 -4.25 21.96
CA ARG A 119 -4.70 -5.19 21.12
C ARG A 119 -6.21 -4.91 21.17
N GLU A 120 -6.70 -4.49 22.33
CA GLU A 120 -8.10 -4.19 22.65
C GLU A 120 -8.61 -2.92 21.95
N LEU A 121 -7.71 -1.96 21.72
CA LEU A 121 -8.02 -0.70 21.06
C LEU A 121 -7.96 -0.78 19.53
N GLN A 122 -7.62 -1.94 18.98
CA GLN A 122 -7.63 -2.13 17.53
C GLN A 122 -9.07 -2.12 16.99
N PRO A 123 -9.37 -1.44 15.86
CA PRO A 123 -10.73 -1.26 15.36
C PRO A 123 -11.53 -2.54 15.08
N ASN A 124 -10.84 -3.67 14.92
CA ASN A 124 -11.42 -4.97 14.61
C ASN A 124 -11.25 -6.00 15.74
N PHE A 125 -10.71 -5.59 16.88
CA PHE A 125 -10.60 -6.50 18.03
C PHE A 125 -12.00 -6.88 18.53
N GLY A 126 -12.22 -8.19 18.74
CA GLY A 126 -13.50 -8.72 19.18
C GLY A 126 -14.63 -8.72 18.14
N LYS A 127 -14.44 -8.13 16.96
CA LYS A 127 -15.48 -8.12 15.91
C LYS A 127 -15.59 -9.50 15.26
N VAL A 128 -16.77 -10.10 15.37
CA VAL A 128 -17.12 -11.33 14.65
C VAL A 128 -17.75 -10.94 13.32
N PHE A 129 -17.17 -11.39 12.21
CA PHE A 129 -17.78 -11.20 10.89
C PHE A 129 -19.09 -12.00 10.77
N SER A 130 -20.08 -11.41 10.10
CA SER A 130 -21.35 -12.09 9.81
C SER A 130 -21.11 -13.38 9.03
N LEU A 131 -22.02 -14.35 9.15
CA LEU A 131 -21.95 -15.60 8.39
C LEU A 131 -21.88 -15.35 6.89
N GLU A 132 -22.67 -14.40 6.39
CA GLU A 132 -22.67 -13.97 4.99
C GLU A 132 -21.30 -13.41 4.58
N THR A 133 -20.68 -12.55 5.40
CA THR A 133 -19.35 -11.99 5.12
C THR A 133 -18.29 -13.08 5.10
N ARG A 134 -18.34 -14.02 6.05
CA ARG A 134 -17.45 -15.19 6.10
C ARG A 134 -17.60 -16.06 4.86
N GLU A 135 -18.83 -16.26 4.39
CA GLU A 135 -19.12 -17.03 3.19
C GLU A 135 -18.59 -16.34 1.94
N LYS A 136 -18.81 -15.02 1.80
CA LYS A 136 -18.28 -14.22 0.67
C LYS A 136 -16.76 -14.28 0.60
N ILE A 137 -16.07 -14.10 1.74
CA ILE A 137 -14.60 -14.22 1.81
C ILE A 137 -14.14 -15.64 1.45
N GLY A 138 -14.86 -16.66 1.94
CA GLY A 138 -14.59 -18.06 1.62
C GLY A 138 -14.73 -18.36 0.13
N LYS A 139 -15.83 -17.94 -0.50
CA LYS A 139 -16.07 -18.10 -1.95
C LYS A 139 -14.97 -17.41 -2.77
N ALA A 140 -14.59 -16.18 -2.41
CA ALA A 140 -13.53 -15.44 -3.09
C ALA A 140 -12.14 -16.11 -2.99
N SER A 141 -11.90 -16.91 -1.94
CA SER A 141 -10.60 -17.53 -1.68
C SER A 141 -10.45 -18.94 -2.27
N LYS A 142 -11.55 -19.71 -2.38
CA LYS A 142 -11.52 -21.15 -2.73
C LYS A 142 -10.88 -21.47 -4.09
N ASN A 143 -10.99 -20.57 -5.06
CA ASN A 143 -10.48 -20.79 -6.42
C ASN A 143 -9.30 -19.88 -6.79
N ARG A 144 -8.66 -19.27 -5.80
CA ARG A 144 -7.57 -18.33 -6.04
C ARG A 144 -6.29 -19.08 -6.43
N VAL A 145 -6.07 -19.25 -7.73
CA VAL A 145 -4.80 -19.72 -8.28
C VAL A 145 -3.80 -18.57 -8.23
N TRP A 146 -2.63 -18.82 -7.65
CA TRP A 146 -1.55 -17.83 -7.63
C TRP A 146 -0.76 -17.92 -8.93
N SER A 147 -0.35 -16.77 -9.47
CA SER A 147 0.58 -16.75 -10.60
C SER A 147 1.92 -17.40 -10.22
N GLU A 148 2.59 -17.97 -11.22
CA GLU A 148 3.88 -18.66 -11.03
C GLU A 148 4.91 -17.74 -10.36
N GLU A 149 5.01 -16.47 -10.80
CA GLU A 149 5.89 -15.47 -10.17
C GLU A 149 5.59 -15.23 -8.70
N ARG A 150 4.30 -15.11 -8.33
CA ARG A 150 3.89 -14.89 -6.95
C ARG A 150 4.15 -16.14 -6.11
N ARG A 151 3.96 -17.33 -6.70
CA ARG A 151 4.24 -18.62 -6.07
C ARG A 151 5.73 -18.76 -5.77
N GLN A 152 6.60 -18.40 -6.71
CA GLN A 152 8.07 -18.44 -6.52
C GLN A 152 8.55 -17.49 -5.41
N LYS A 153 7.98 -16.28 -5.29
CA LYS A 153 8.36 -15.32 -4.23
C LYS A 153 7.97 -15.76 -2.82
N VAL A 154 6.87 -16.51 -2.67
CA VAL A 154 6.34 -16.94 -1.36
C VAL A 154 6.80 -18.35 -0.97
N SER A 155 7.07 -19.23 -1.94
CA SER A 155 7.61 -20.59 -1.75
C SER A 155 8.80 -20.70 -0.78
N PRO A 156 9.82 -19.81 -0.78
CA PRO A 156 10.96 -19.92 0.13
C PRO A 156 10.60 -19.79 1.62
N MET A 157 9.41 -19.29 1.97
CA MET A 157 8.96 -19.29 3.37
C MET A 157 8.57 -20.67 3.90
N LYS A 158 8.09 -21.60 3.05
CA LYS A 158 7.77 -22.97 3.47
C LYS A 158 9.04 -23.82 3.69
N GLY A 159 10.09 -23.59 2.90
CA GLY A 159 11.38 -24.29 3.01
C GLY A 159 12.25 -23.84 4.20
N ARG A 160 12.00 -22.65 4.76
CA ARG A 160 12.78 -22.11 5.89
C ARG A 160 12.74 -22.97 7.14
N ILE A 161 11.72 -23.81 7.35
CA ILE A 161 11.67 -24.75 8.50
C ILE A 161 12.62 -25.94 8.29
N LEU A 162 12.76 -26.41 7.05
CA LEU A 162 13.63 -27.54 6.70
C LEU A 162 15.12 -27.18 6.81
N ASN A 163 15.47 -25.92 6.53
CA ASN A 163 16.84 -25.39 6.56
C ASN A 163 17.27 -24.80 7.92
N LEU A 164 16.51 -25.00 8.99
CA LEU A 164 16.93 -24.60 10.33
C LEU A 164 18.05 -25.51 10.84
N SER A 165 19.00 -24.94 11.59
CA SER A 165 20.01 -25.73 12.30
C SER A 165 19.33 -26.71 13.28
N PRO A 166 19.96 -27.84 13.61
CA PRO A 166 19.43 -28.81 14.57
C PRO A 166 19.03 -28.17 15.91
N GLU A 167 19.83 -27.22 16.39
CA GLU A 167 19.59 -26.49 17.65
C GLU A 167 18.31 -25.64 17.60
N VAL A 168 18.09 -24.92 16.50
CA VAL A 168 16.88 -24.08 16.33
C VAL A 168 15.63 -24.96 16.14
N LYS A 169 15.76 -26.14 15.53
CA LYS A 169 14.68 -27.12 15.43
C LYS A 169 14.30 -27.65 16.81
N GLU A 170 15.28 -28.01 17.63
CA GLU A 170 15.04 -28.55 18.98
C GLU A 170 14.44 -27.50 19.91
N HIS A 171 14.96 -26.26 19.90
CA HIS A 171 14.40 -25.17 20.69
C HIS A 171 12.92 -24.90 20.35
N LYS A 172 12.57 -24.92 19.05
CA LYS A 172 11.18 -24.78 18.61
C LYS A 172 10.30 -25.96 19.04
N ARG A 173 10.84 -27.19 19.00
CA ARG A 173 10.14 -28.40 19.44
C ARG A 173 9.84 -28.34 20.94
N GLN A 174 10.82 -27.96 21.75
CA GLN A 174 10.67 -27.79 23.20
C GLN A 174 9.69 -26.66 23.55
N SER A 175 9.78 -25.52 22.86
CA SER A 175 8.83 -24.40 23.02
C SER A 175 7.39 -24.83 22.68
N SER A 176 7.21 -25.55 21.58
CA SER A 176 5.91 -26.11 21.20
C SER A 176 5.40 -27.11 22.24
N HIS A 177 6.23 -28.06 22.69
CA HIS A 177 5.86 -29.03 23.71
C HIS A 177 5.42 -28.37 25.02
N ARG A 178 6.21 -27.39 25.50
CA ARG A 178 5.89 -26.60 26.69
C ARG A 178 4.56 -25.85 26.55
N SER A 179 4.26 -25.33 25.38
CA SER A 179 3.00 -24.59 25.13
C SER A 179 1.75 -25.49 25.07
N HIS A 180 1.91 -26.80 24.88
CA HIS A 180 0.84 -27.80 24.81
C HIS A 180 0.76 -28.70 26.05
N LEU A 181 1.70 -28.56 27.00
CA LEU A 181 1.70 -29.31 28.25
C LEU A 181 0.39 -29.02 29.02
N GLY A 182 -0.34 -30.07 29.41
CA GLY A 182 -1.61 -29.96 30.14
C GLY A 182 -2.84 -29.60 29.30
N LYS A 183 -2.70 -29.35 27.99
CA LYS A 183 -3.85 -29.06 27.11
C LYS A 183 -4.38 -30.34 26.49
N THR A 184 -5.57 -30.76 26.89
CA THR A 184 -6.30 -31.86 26.25
C THR A 184 -7.34 -31.32 25.26
N LEU A 185 -7.35 -31.87 24.04
CA LEU A 185 -8.42 -31.57 23.09
C LEU A 185 -9.75 -32.13 23.61
N SER A 186 -10.84 -31.36 23.48
CA SER A 186 -12.19 -31.81 23.82
C SER A 186 -12.61 -33.00 22.95
N LYS A 187 -13.55 -33.82 23.45
CA LYS A 187 -14.08 -34.98 22.71
C LYS A 187 -14.62 -34.59 21.33
N GLU A 188 -15.43 -33.53 21.28
CA GLU A 188 -16.01 -33.01 20.03
C GLU A 188 -14.92 -32.57 19.02
N HIS A 189 -13.85 -31.93 19.51
CA HIS A 189 -12.75 -31.51 18.66
C HIS A 189 -11.95 -32.72 18.11
N ARG A 190 -11.76 -33.77 18.92
CA ARG A 190 -11.13 -35.03 18.47
C ARG A 190 -11.95 -35.74 17.41
N GLU A 191 -13.29 -35.75 17.56
CA GLU A 191 -14.20 -36.35 16.57
C GLU A 191 -14.16 -35.60 15.23
N LYS A 192 -14.16 -34.26 15.24
CA LYS A 192 -14.01 -33.45 14.02
C LYS A 192 -12.70 -33.73 13.28
N ILE A 193 -11.59 -33.86 14.01
CA ILE A 193 -10.28 -34.23 13.43
C ILE A 193 -10.36 -35.64 12.82
N SER A 194 -10.92 -36.61 13.55
CA SER A 194 -11.08 -38.00 13.09
C SER A 194 -11.91 -38.09 11.81
N LEU A 195 -13.07 -37.42 11.76
CA LEU A 195 -13.94 -37.36 10.58
C LEU A 195 -13.23 -36.74 9.38
N SER A 196 -12.45 -35.68 9.59
CA SER A 196 -11.68 -35.03 8.51
C SER A 196 -10.52 -35.88 7.97
N SER A 197 -10.09 -36.89 8.73
CA SER A 197 -8.96 -37.76 8.36
C SER A 197 -9.42 -39.08 7.71
N LYS A 198 -10.67 -39.51 7.93
CA LYS A 198 -11.29 -40.65 7.24
C LYS A 198 -11.46 -40.33 5.76
N GLY A 199 -10.52 -40.78 4.94
CA GLY A 199 -10.50 -40.56 3.48
C GLY A 199 -9.19 -39.99 2.94
N ARG A 200 -8.23 -39.61 3.80
CA ARG A 200 -6.88 -39.27 3.34
C ARG A 200 -6.08 -40.54 3.06
N VAL A 201 -5.83 -40.83 1.79
CA VAL A 201 -4.79 -41.78 1.38
C VAL A 201 -3.45 -41.13 1.69
N LEU A 202 -2.68 -41.71 2.62
CA LEU A 202 -1.29 -41.30 2.85
C LEU A 202 -0.48 -41.72 1.62
N GLY A 203 0.09 -40.75 0.90
CA GLY A 203 1.02 -41.02 -0.20
C GLY A 203 2.26 -41.81 0.30
N PRO A 204 2.95 -42.55 -0.58
CA PRO A 204 3.99 -43.49 -0.18
C PRO A 204 5.07 -42.82 0.66
N SER A 205 5.33 -43.43 1.82
CA SER A 205 6.36 -43.00 2.76
C SER A 205 7.73 -43.03 2.09
N LYS A 206 8.36 -41.86 1.91
CA LYS A 206 9.77 -41.78 1.53
C LYS A 206 10.64 -41.96 2.78
N PHE A 207 10.73 -43.19 3.30
CA PHE A 207 11.89 -43.57 4.11
C PHE A 207 13.04 -43.84 3.15
N LYS A 208 14.06 -42.97 3.18
CA LYS A 208 15.36 -43.28 2.61
C LYS A 208 16.08 -44.19 3.61
N GLY A 209 16.27 -45.45 3.23
CA GLY A 209 17.40 -46.24 3.70
C GLY A 209 18.69 -45.76 3.03
#